data_AF-A0A9P1CE50-F1
#
_entry.id   AF-A0A9P1CE50-F1
#
_cell.length_a   1.000
_cell.length_b   1.000
_cell.length_c   1.000
_cell.angle_alpha   90.00
_cell.angle_beta   90.00
_cell.angle_gamma   90.00
#
_symmetry.space_group_name_H-M   'P 1'
#
loop_
_entity.id
_entity.type
_entity.pdbx_description
1 polymer ?
#
loop_
_entity_poly.entity_id
_entity_poly.type
_entity_poly.pdbx_seq_one_letter_code
_entity_poly.pdbx_strand_id
1 'polypeptide(L)'
;MDVGVAASAVAAAGLKLLSYNRSNFFENLKLQQSRKFRRQQIIAAQANLFRSDVQQVIGASVTVQERLTIVSTLMLVAATYSFGVGLPRESADFLEGLVYLTLSNSSLYFLLALFSCISASILARTSQKVLLNNCVRPPFEEMIAAVDESESQESAEHFERQGVSALLRIPGSHFLEERFGSELLRLRAWRSGKVDAAEEVGSLSLNRLLSRQRSNNEAMNRLQLLWDDLATYAPYYLSWGVRNLLLAYAFRSMGFYYHSRDFDVFLQTSLWIIVTLALGVLTNMVMPSSCVQSFIEHGLILAGIGASIVDATSSTFTEKLWWKREGLNHEVSSITAAFVCQLGLLVSAHVRFYINTKGGPMLQTFREIGSNISFRQDLHYHQDLSSGADSDSETSECEISDFLQGHIKRQSRLRDGVRTTCLIANIAMILIWLAVCCGEAEIWRQLPRAVKVTEEILDDVPIAFGPNITDADVTDADVSLTLAPKRLLREGSARPLSDAPVLVDLTSPHGRVVSRYPGSITIREVLESQG
;
A
#
# COMPACT_ATOMS: atom_id res chain seq x y z
N MET A 1 -12.37 46.13 88.45
CA MET A 1 -13.30 45.81 87.33
C MET A 1 -12.60 45.85 85.96
N ASP A 2 -11.33 46.26 85.88
CA ASP A 2 -10.63 46.45 84.58
C ASP A 2 -10.15 45.16 83.89
N VAL A 3 -10.00 44.06 84.63
CA VAL A 3 -9.60 42.75 84.06
C VAL A 3 -10.68 42.18 83.13
N GLY A 4 -11.96 42.49 83.38
CA GLY A 4 -13.07 42.02 82.55
C GLY A 4 -13.21 42.75 81.20
N VAL A 5 -12.81 44.03 81.14
CA VAL A 5 -12.87 44.84 79.90
C VAL A 5 -11.70 44.50 78.97
N ALA A 6 -10.52 44.22 79.53
CA ALA A 6 -9.38 43.73 78.75
C ALA A 6 -9.66 42.34 78.16
N ALA A 7 -10.27 41.43 78.92
CA ALA A 7 -10.62 40.09 78.45
C ALA A 7 -11.67 40.12 77.32
N SER A 8 -12.67 41.01 77.40
CA SER A 8 -13.71 41.14 76.36
C SER A 8 -13.17 41.74 75.06
N ALA A 9 -12.25 42.71 75.14
CA ALA A 9 -11.60 43.29 73.97
C ALA A 9 -10.71 42.26 73.22
N VAL A 10 -9.97 41.43 73.97
CA VAL A 10 -9.15 40.34 73.39
C VAL A 10 -10.03 39.26 72.76
N ALA A 11 -11.15 38.89 73.39
CA ALA A 11 -12.11 37.94 72.82
C ALA A 11 -12.75 38.46 71.52
N ALA A 12 -13.15 39.74 71.49
CA ALA A 12 -13.72 40.36 70.29
C ALA A 12 -12.69 40.47 69.13
N ALA A 13 -11.43 40.78 69.44
CA ALA A 13 -10.34 40.78 68.46
C ALA A 13 -10.05 39.36 67.93
N GLY A 14 -10.07 38.36 68.82
CA GLY A 14 -9.89 36.95 68.46
C GLY A 14 -10.99 36.42 67.53
N LEU A 15 -12.25 36.76 67.77
CA LEU A 15 -13.36 36.38 66.89
C LEU A 15 -13.25 37.00 65.49
N LYS A 16 -12.81 38.27 65.39
CA LYS A 16 -12.58 38.92 64.09
C LYS A 16 -11.44 38.26 63.32
N LEU A 17 -10.33 37.94 63.98
CA LEU A 17 -9.19 37.22 63.38
C LEU A 17 -9.60 35.82 62.88
N LEU A 18 -10.37 35.06 63.67
CA LEU A 18 -10.89 33.77 63.25
C LEU A 18 -11.80 33.88 62.02
N SER A 19 -12.68 34.88 61.97
CA SER A 19 -13.56 35.11 60.82
C SER A 19 -12.76 35.42 59.54
N TYR A 20 -11.69 36.21 59.67
CA TYR A 20 -10.82 36.59 58.56
C TYR A 20 -9.97 35.41 58.06
N ASN A 21 -9.41 34.62 58.97
CA ASN A 21 -8.64 33.42 58.59
C ASN A 21 -9.53 32.39 57.90
N ARG A 22 -10.77 32.23 58.37
CA ARG A 22 -11.76 31.38 57.72
C ARG A 22 -12.11 31.88 56.32
N SER A 23 -12.34 33.18 56.12
CA SER A 23 -12.64 33.71 54.78
C SER A 23 -11.47 33.55 53.82
N ASN A 24 -10.24 33.84 54.27
CA ASN A 24 -9.03 33.66 53.46
C ASN A 24 -8.76 32.18 53.14
N PHE A 25 -9.02 31.28 54.09
CA PHE A 25 -8.93 29.85 53.83
C PHE A 25 -9.87 29.44 52.70
N PHE A 26 -11.14 29.86 52.74
CA PHE A 26 -12.10 29.57 51.68
C PHE A 26 -11.74 30.23 50.35
N GLU A 27 -11.17 31.43 50.34
CA GLU A 27 -10.70 32.07 49.11
C GLU A 27 -9.52 31.32 48.49
N ASN A 28 -8.54 30.92 49.31
CA ASN A 28 -7.42 30.09 48.87
C ASN A 28 -7.90 28.73 48.34
N LEU A 29 -8.87 28.12 49.03
CA LEU A 29 -9.49 26.87 48.60
C LEU A 29 -10.17 27.04 47.23
N LYS A 30 -10.91 28.14 47.01
CA LYS A 30 -11.48 28.46 45.69
C LYS A 30 -10.40 28.63 44.61
N LEU A 31 -9.28 29.29 44.92
CA LEU A 31 -8.17 29.45 43.98
C LEU A 31 -7.49 28.11 43.66
N GLN A 32 -7.31 27.24 44.66
CA GLN A 32 -6.76 25.90 44.46
C GLN A 32 -7.69 25.03 43.61
N GLN A 33 -9.00 25.02 43.91
CA GLN A 33 -10.01 24.37 43.08
C GLN A 33 -10.01 24.89 41.65
N SER A 34 -9.92 26.22 41.46
CA SER A 34 -9.85 26.83 40.13
C SER A 34 -8.60 26.36 39.35
N ARG A 35 -7.43 26.28 40.00
CA ARG A 35 -6.20 25.77 39.37
C ARG A 35 -6.31 24.28 39.01
N LYS A 36 -6.87 23.46 39.90
CA LYS A 36 -7.12 22.03 39.65
C LYS A 36 -8.07 21.83 38.47
N PHE A 37 -9.18 22.57 38.45
CA PHE A 37 -10.14 22.53 37.34
C PHE A 37 -9.51 22.96 36.01
N ARG A 38 -8.74 24.05 35.99
CA ARG A 38 -8.00 24.47 34.77
C ARG A 38 -7.01 23.40 34.31
N ARG A 39 -6.33 22.71 35.23
CA ARG A 39 -5.42 21.62 34.89
C ARG A 39 -6.17 20.46 34.23
N GLN A 40 -7.28 20.02 34.82
CA GLN A 40 -8.14 18.98 34.26
C GLN A 40 -8.66 19.38 32.88
N GLN A 41 -9.05 20.65 32.71
CA GLN A 41 -9.48 21.19 31.42
C GLN A 41 -8.37 21.15 30.37
N ILE A 42 -7.13 21.49 30.73
CA ILE A 42 -5.97 21.40 29.82
C ILE A 42 -5.70 19.93 29.42
N ILE A 43 -5.74 19.01 30.38
CA ILE A 43 -5.54 17.56 30.11
C ILE A 43 -6.62 17.04 29.17
N ALA A 44 -7.89 17.36 29.44
CA ALA A 44 -9.00 16.98 28.58
C ALA A 44 -8.87 17.59 27.18
N ALA A 45 -8.45 18.85 27.08
CA ALA A 45 -8.20 19.51 25.79
C ALA A 45 -7.07 18.82 25.01
N GLN A 46 -5.95 18.48 25.67
CA GLN A 46 -4.84 17.74 25.04
C GLN A 46 -5.25 16.35 24.56
N ALA A 47 -6.02 15.61 25.36
CA ALA A 47 -6.55 14.31 24.97
C ALA A 47 -7.49 14.41 23.75
N ASN A 48 -8.31 15.46 23.69
CA ASN A 48 -9.17 15.74 22.54
C ASN A 48 -8.38 16.10 21.28
N LEU A 49 -7.31 16.92 21.42
CA LEU A 49 -6.40 17.23 20.32
C LEU A 49 -5.73 15.97 19.79
N PHE A 50 -5.15 15.15 20.66
CA PHE A 50 -4.52 13.89 20.26
C PHE A 50 -5.51 12.92 19.59
N ARG A 51 -6.76 12.84 20.10
CA ARG A 51 -7.83 12.06 19.44
C ARG A 51 -8.11 12.55 18.03
N SER A 52 -8.21 13.87 17.85
CA SER A 52 -8.42 14.49 16.55
C SER A 52 -7.25 14.19 15.60
N ASP A 53 -6.01 14.29 16.08
CA ASP A 53 -4.81 14.01 15.29
C ASP A 53 -4.78 12.55 14.83
N VAL A 54 -5.04 11.60 15.73
CA VAL A 54 -5.13 10.16 15.40
C VAL A 54 -6.21 9.90 14.35
N GLN A 55 -7.38 10.54 14.48
CA GLN A 55 -8.47 10.40 13.52
C GLN A 55 -8.12 11.01 12.15
N GLN A 56 -7.47 12.17 12.12
CA GLN A 56 -7.10 12.85 10.88
C GLN A 56 -6.00 12.10 10.14
N VAL A 57 -4.91 11.71 10.82
CA VAL A 57 -3.77 10.99 10.22
C VAL A 57 -4.23 9.65 9.65
N ILE A 58 -4.96 8.86 10.43
CA ILE A 58 -5.43 7.55 9.98
C ILE A 58 -6.56 7.69 8.94
N GLY A 59 -7.47 8.65 9.12
CA GLY A 59 -8.53 8.93 8.16
C GLY A 59 -8.01 9.32 6.77
N ALA A 60 -6.97 10.15 6.72
CA ALA A 60 -6.30 10.50 5.47
C ALA A 60 -5.67 9.27 4.80
N SER A 61 -4.92 8.45 5.56
CA SER A 61 -4.28 7.24 5.05
C SER A 61 -5.30 6.22 4.50
N VAL A 62 -6.37 5.96 5.25
CA VAL A 62 -7.45 5.05 4.84
C VAL A 62 -8.15 5.57 3.58
N THR A 63 -8.43 6.88 3.49
CA THR A 63 -9.07 7.48 2.31
C THR A 63 -8.22 7.28 1.04
N VAL A 64 -6.90 7.42 1.14
CA VAL A 64 -5.98 7.17 0.01
C VAL A 64 -6.01 5.70 -0.41
N GLN A 65 -5.96 4.78 0.55
CA GLN A 65 -5.99 3.34 0.29
C GLN A 65 -7.32 2.86 -0.31
N GLU A 66 -8.45 3.44 0.11
CA GLU A 66 -9.76 3.15 -0.45
C GLU A 66 -9.84 3.57 -1.92
N ARG A 67 -9.32 4.76 -2.26
CA ARG A 67 -9.23 5.21 -3.67
C ARG A 67 -8.34 4.28 -4.50
N LEU A 68 -7.19 3.89 -3.98
CA LEU A 68 -6.28 2.95 -4.66
C LEU A 68 -6.91 1.57 -4.83
N THR A 69 -7.72 1.12 -3.88
CA THR A 69 -8.47 -0.13 -3.95
C THR A 69 -9.46 -0.08 -5.11
N ILE A 70 -10.25 0.99 -5.24
CA ILE A 70 -11.20 1.18 -6.35
C ILE A 70 -10.46 1.21 -7.70
N VAL A 71 -9.35 1.93 -7.80
CA VAL A 71 -8.57 1.98 -9.05
C VAL A 71 -8.00 0.60 -9.38
N SER A 72 -7.48 -0.13 -8.39
CA SER A 72 -6.91 -1.46 -8.57
C SER A 72 -7.97 -2.48 -9.01
N THR A 73 -9.19 -2.43 -8.46
CA THR A 73 -10.28 -3.32 -8.90
C THR A 73 -10.75 -3.01 -10.31
N LEU A 74 -10.88 -1.73 -10.68
CA LEU A 74 -11.25 -1.33 -12.03
C LEU A 74 -10.20 -1.79 -13.06
N MET A 75 -8.92 -1.59 -12.75
CA MET A 75 -7.82 -2.04 -13.62
C MET A 75 -7.73 -3.56 -13.71
N LEU A 76 -8.01 -4.28 -12.61
CA LEU A 76 -8.11 -5.74 -12.62
C LEU A 76 -9.24 -6.20 -13.54
N VAL A 77 -10.42 -5.57 -13.49
CA VAL A 77 -11.55 -5.88 -14.38
C VAL A 77 -11.21 -5.58 -15.84
N ALA A 78 -10.51 -4.47 -16.12
CA ALA A 78 -10.06 -4.16 -17.48
C ALA A 78 -9.07 -5.20 -18.01
N ALA A 79 -8.13 -5.65 -17.17
CA ALA A 79 -7.18 -6.70 -17.53
C ALA A 79 -7.88 -8.05 -17.75
N THR A 80 -8.82 -8.45 -16.89
CA THR A 80 -9.57 -9.70 -17.05
C THR A 80 -10.48 -9.68 -18.28
N TYR A 81 -11.15 -8.56 -18.54
CA TYR A 81 -11.97 -8.37 -19.74
C TYR A 81 -11.15 -8.54 -21.03
N SER A 82 -9.90 -8.09 -21.01
CA SER A 82 -9.01 -8.17 -22.17
C SER A 82 -8.65 -9.60 -22.58
N PHE A 83 -8.77 -10.60 -21.69
CA PHE A 83 -8.60 -12.01 -22.06
C PHE A 83 -9.70 -12.51 -22.99
N GLY A 84 -10.90 -11.92 -22.92
CA GLY A 84 -12.03 -12.32 -23.75
C GLY A 84 -11.89 -11.88 -25.21
N VAL A 85 -10.96 -10.99 -25.52
CA VAL A 85 -10.81 -10.44 -26.85
C VAL A 85 -9.58 -11.03 -27.53
N GLY A 86 -9.81 -12.16 -28.20
CA GLY A 86 -8.77 -12.91 -28.91
C GLY A 86 -8.11 -12.11 -30.05
N LEU A 87 -6.96 -12.61 -30.50
CA LEU A 87 -6.30 -12.14 -31.71
C LEU A 87 -6.95 -12.74 -32.98
N PRO A 88 -6.78 -12.10 -34.15
CA PRO A 88 -7.16 -12.70 -35.43
C PRO A 88 -6.51 -14.08 -35.63
N ARG A 89 -7.22 -15.02 -36.26
CA ARG A 89 -6.74 -16.41 -36.47
C ARG A 89 -5.43 -16.52 -37.27
N GLU A 90 -5.05 -15.47 -37.97
CA GLU A 90 -3.85 -15.42 -38.80
C GLU A 90 -2.67 -14.74 -38.09
N SER A 91 -2.82 -14.33 -36.83
CA SER A 91 -1.70 -13.79 -36.06
C SER A 91 -0.71 -14.90 -35.69
N ALA A 92 0.57 -14.57 -35.60
CA ALA A 92 1.59 -15.51 -35.17
C ALA A 92 1.35 -16.02 -33.74
N ASP A 93 1.43 -17.34 -33.54
CA ASP A 93 1.13 -18.01 -32.26
C ASP A 93 1.96 -17.47 -31.08
N PHE A 94 3.23 -17.13 -31.32
CA PHE A 94 4.11 -16.60 -30.26
C PHE A 94 3.59 -15.28 -29.67
N LEU A 95 2.91 -14.48 -30.47
CA LEU A 95 2.41 -13.18 -30.07
C LEU A 95 1.17 -13.32 -29.19
N GLU A 96 0.34 -14.33 -29.45
CA GLU A 96 -0.75 -14.73 -28.57
C GLU A 96 -0.21 -15.14 -27.19
N GLY A 97 0.86 -15.93 -27.16
CA GLY A 97 1.57 -16.28 -25.93
C GLY A 97 2.08 -15.06 -25.15
N LEU A 98 2.73 -14.11 -25.83
CA LEU A 98 3.21 -12.86 -25.22
C LEU A 98 2.08 -12.00 -24.67
N VAL A 99 0.97 -11.86 -25.40
CA VAL A 99 -0.21 -11.09 -24.97
C VAL A 99 -0.81 -11.71 -23.70
N TYR A 100 -1.06 -13.02 -23.66
CA TYR A 100 -1.65 -13.64 -22.48
C TYR A 100 -0.72 -13.68 -21.28
N LEU A 101 0.59 -13.86 -21.48
CA LEU A 101 1.57 -13.82 -20.39
C LEU A 101 1.68 -12.42 -19.77
N THR A 102 1.75 -11.38 -20.59
CA THR A 102 1.80 -10.00 -20.09
C THR A 102 0.49 -9.59 -19.42
N LEU A 103 -0.66 -10.03 -19.96
CA LEU A 103 -1.96 -9.78 -19.35
C LEU A 103 -2.16 -10.53 -18.02
N SER A 104 -1.66 -11.76 -17.93
CA SER A 104 -1.63 -12.54 -16.68
C SER A 104 -0.74 -11.87 -15.64
N ASN A 105 0.43 -11.39 -16.04
CA ASN A 105 1.34 -10.65 -15.16
C ASN A 105 0.70 -9.34 -14.66
N SER A 106 0.06 -8.60 -15.55
CA SER A 106 -0.70 -7.39 -15.20
C SER A 106 -1.80 -7.69 -14.18
N SER A 107 -2.57 -8.75 -14.39
CA SER A 107 -3.67 -9.15 -13.50
C SER A 107 -3.16 -9.52 -12.11
N LEU A 108 -2.06 -10.27 -12.04
CA LEU A 108 -1.43 -10.63 -10.77
C LEU A 108 -0.89 -9.40 -10.04
N TYR A 109 -0.28 -8.45 -10.73
CA TYR A 109 0.14 -7.19 -10.11
C TYR A 109 -1.03 -6.36 -9.57
N PHE A 110 -2.15 -6.28 -10.28
CA PHE A 110 -3.34 -5.61 -9.73
C PHE A 110 -3.91 -6.33 -8.51
N LEU A 111 -3.85 -7.67 -8.47
CA LEU A 111 -4.24 -8.45 -7.30
C LEU A 111 -3.30 -8.19 -6.11
N LEU A 112 -1.99 -8.11 -6.31
CA LEU A 112 -1.03 -7.74 -5.27
C LEU A 112 -1.21 -6.29 -4.79
N ALA A 113 -1.52 -5.36 -5.69
CA ALA A 113 -1.86 -3.99 -5.36
C ALA A 113 -3.13 -3.93 -4.47
N LEU A 114 -4.16 -4.70 -4.83
CA LEU A 114 -5.39 -4.80 -4.05
C LEU A 114 -5.13 -5.40 -2.66
N PHE A 115 -4.37 -6.50 -2.60
CA PHE A 115 -4.03 -7.18 -1.36
C PHE A 115 -3.24 -6.29 -0.40
N SER A 116 -2.28 -5.53 -0.91
CA SER A 116 -1.50 -4.56 -0.12
C SER A 116 -2.35 -3.39 0.37
N CYS A 117 -3.24 -2.83 -0.46
CA CYS A 117 -4.18 -1.78 -0.04
C CYS A 117 -5.09 -2.24 1.11
N ILE A 118 -5.72 -3.41 0.96
CA ILE A 118 -6.63 -3.96 1.97
C ILE A 118 -5.88 -4.23 3.27
N SER A 119 -4.69 -4.84 3.18
CA SER A 119 -3.86 -5.13 4.35
C SER A 119 -3.45 -3.87 5.08
N ALA A 120 -3.04 -2.82 4.35
CA ALA A 120 -2.67 -1.54 4.94
C ALA A 120 -3.87 -0.84 5.62
N SER A 121 -5.07 -0.95 5.04
CA SER A 121 -6.31 -0.37 5.60
C SER A 121 -6.75 -1.08 6.88
N ILE A 122 -6.69 -2.42 6.90
CA ILE A 122 -6.94 -3.21 8.11
C ILE A 122 -5.93 -2.83 9.21
N LEU A 123 -4.66 -2.67 8.85
CA LEU A 123 -3.61 -2.30 9.80
C LEU A 123 -3.86 -0.90 10.38
N ALA A 124 -4.14 0.09 9.54
CA ALA A 124 -4.43 1.45 9.96
C ALA A 124 -5.67 1.51 10.89
N ARG A 125 -6.76 0.82 10.54
CA ARG A 125 -7.99 0.77 11.36
C ARG A 125 -7.78 0.04 12.69
N THR A 126 -6.98 -1.03 12.72
CA THR A 126 -6.66 -1.73 13.98
C THR A 126 -5.78 -0.88 14.89
N SER A 127 -4.78 -0.20 14.33
CA SER A 127 -3.95 0.76 15.06
C SER A 127 -4.77 1.92 15.63
N GLN A 128 -5.74 2.45 14.86
CA GLN A 128 -6.65 3.49 15.34
C GLN A 128 -7.40 3.03 16.59
N LYS A 129 -7.97 1.82 16.55
CA LYS A 129 -8.70 1.27 17.71
C LYS A 129 -7.79 1.15 18.93
N VAL A 130 -6.55 0.70 18.76
CA VAL A 130 -5.60 0.56 19.87
C VAL A 130 -5.14 1.91 20.41
N LEU A 131 -4.80 2.87 19.56
CA LEU A 131 -4.43 4.23 19.99
C LEU A 131 -5.60 4.92 20.72
N LEU A 132 -6.81 4.82 20.19
CA LEU A 132 -7.99 5.43 20.80
C LEU A 132 -8.37 4.77 22.14
N ASN A 133 -8.21 3.45 22.25
CA ASN A 133 -8.59 2.73 23.47
C ASN A 133 -7.52 2.82 24.57
N ASN A 134 -6.23 2.81 24.20
CA ASN A 134 -5.14 2.70 25.17
C ASN A 134 -4.36 4.00 25.39
N CYS A 135 -4.23 4.86 24.37
CA CYS A 135 -3.45 6.09 24.46
C CYS A 135 -4.31 7.32 24.73
N VAL A 136 -5.53 7.38 24.18
CA VAL A 136 -6.44 8.54 24.31
C VAL A 136 -7.30 8.47 25.56
N ARG A 137 -7.55 7.29 26.14
CA ARG A 137 -8.37 7.18 27.35
C ARG A 137 -7.65 7.95 28.47
N PRO A 138 -8.22 9.07 28.96
CA PRO A 138 -7.61 9.77 30.08
C PRO A 138 -7.57 8.81 31.26
N PRO A 139 -6.54 8.90 32.13
CA PRO A 139 -6.46 8.05 33.32
C PRO A 139 -7.57 8.45 34.29
N PHE A 140 -8.79 7.95 34.02
CA PHE A 140 -9.96 8.24 34.81
C PHE A 140 -9.74 7.81 36.25
N GLU A 141 -9.03 6.69 36.47
CA GLU A 141 -8.73 6.20 37.82
C GLU A 141 -7.80 7.15 38.58
N GLU A 142 -6.73 7.66 37.97
CA GLU A 142 -5.86 8.66 38.60
C GLU A 142 -6.60 9.98 38.82
N MET A 143 -7.43 10.40 37.87
CA MET A 143 -8.21 11.64 38.00
C MET A 143 -9.29 11.51 39.08
N ILE A 144 -9.96 10.37 39.20
CA ILE A 144 -10.95 10.09 40.24
C ILE A 144 -10.24 10.02 41.59
N ALA A 145 -9.14 9.28 41.71
CA ALA A 145 -8.36 9.21 42.95
C ALA A 145 -7.87 10.60 43.39
N ALA A 146 -7.40 11.43 42.45
CA ALA A 146 -7.00 12.81 42.74
C ALA A 146 -8.17 13.71 43.14
N VAL A 147 -9.37 13.47 42.59
CA VAL A 147 -10.60 14.16 42.99
C VAL A 147 -11.02 13.72 44.39
N ASP A 148 -11.05 12.42 44.69
CA ASP A 148 -11.42 11.86 46.00
C ASP A 148 -10.42 12.33 47.09
N GLU A 149 -9.12 12.32 46.78
CA GLU A 149 -8.09 12.87 47.67
C GLU A 149 -8.33 14.36 47.90
N SER A 150 -8.63 15.12 46.85
CA SER A 150 -8.92 16.54 46.97
C SER A 150 -10.18 16.83 47.79
N GLU A 151 -11.24 16.03 47.65
CA GLU A 151 -12.47 16.17 48.42
C GLU A 151 -12.19 15.98 49.91
N SER A 152 -11.36 14.98 50.25
CA SER A 152 -10.96 14.74 51.64
C SER A 152 -10.14 15.88 52.25
N GLN A 153 -9.29 16.55 51.46
CA GLN A 153 -8.43 17.65 51.88
C GLN A 153 -9.17 19.01 51.90
N GLU A 154 -10.16 19.18 51.02
CA GLU A 154 -10.93 20.42 50.85
C GLU A 154 -12.22 20.46 51.70
N SER A 155 -12.52 19.37 52.42
CA SER A 155 -13.65 19.34 53.36
C SER A 155 -13.47 20.34 54.50
N ALA A 156 -14.57 21.01 54.89
CA ALA A 156 -14.60 21.87 56.07
C ALA A 156 -14.21 21.11 57.35
N GLU A 157 -14.49 19.81 57.39
CA GLU A 157 -14.08 18.93 58.48
C GLU A 157 -12.55 18.80 58.56
N HIS A 158 -11.85 18.80 57.43
CA HIS A 158 -10.40 18.78 57.40
C HIS A 158 -9.81 20.08 57.96
N PHE A 159 -10.41 21.23 57.63
CA PHE A 159 -10.04 22.53 58.21
C PHE A 159 -10.21 22.55 59.73
N GLU A 160 -11.32 22.01 60.25
CA GLU A 160 -11.57 21.92 61.69
C GLU A 160 -10.58 20.98 62.41
N ARG A 161 -10.10 19.94 61.72
CA ARG A 161 -9.10 18.99 62.23
C ARG A 161 -7.66 19.50 62.21
N GLN A 162 -7.34 20.59 61.50
CA GLN A 162 -5.96 21.13 61.41
C GLN A 162 -5.46 21.79 62.72
N GLY A 163 -6.32 21.94 63.72
CA GLY A 163 -5.96 22.43 65.04
C GLY A 163 -5.93 23.96 65.17
N VAL A 164 -6.01 24.43 66.42
CA VAL A 164 -6.17 25.87 66.74
C VAL A 164 -4.98 26.72 66.28
N SER A 165 -3.78 26.14 66.22
CA SER A 165 -2.58 26.83 65.72
C SER A 165 -2.65 27.13 64.22
N ALA A 166 -3.26 26.26 63.41
CA ALA A 166 -3.48 26.49 61.99
C ALA A 166 -4.61 27.50 61.74
N LEU A 167 -5.64 27.49 62.61
CA LEU A 167 -6.75 28.43 62.61
C LEU A 167 -6.34 29.88 62.95
N LEU A 168 -5.30 30.06 63.79
CA LEU A 168 -4.81 31.37 64.23
C LEU A 168 -3.60 31.88 63.43
N ARG A 169 -3.54 31.60 62.12
CA ARG A 169 -2.50 32.15 61.24
C ARG A 169 -2.59 33.68 61.14
N ILE A 170 -1.46 34.36 61.15
CA ILE A 170 -1.40 35.82 61.02
C ILE A 170 -1.54 36.19 59.53
N PRO A 171 -2.43 37.13 59.17
CA PRO A 171 -2.54 37.64 57.80
C PRO A 171 -1.17 38.08 57.26
N GLY A 172 -0.78 37.59 56.08
CA GLY A 172 0.49 37.97 55.44
C GLY A 172 1.72 37.20 55.92
N SER A 173 1.62 36.35 56.95
CA SER A 173 2.71 35.43 57.30
C SER A 173 3.01 34.50 56.15
N HIS A 174 2.00 34.08 55.38
CA HIS A 174 2.15 33.28 54.17
C HIS A 174 2.94 33.97 53.06
N PHE A 175 2.84 35.30 52.91
CA PHE A 175 3.64 36.02 51.91
C PHE A 175 5.10 36.15 52.36
N LEU A 176 5.33 36.29 53.67
CA LEU A 176 6.67 36.25 54.27
C LEU A 176 7.24 34.83 54.28
N GLU A 177 6.41 33.79 54.42
CA GLU A 177 6.80 32.39 54.43
C GLU A 177 6.91 31.82 53.00
N GLU A 178 6.14 32.27 52.02
CA GLU A 178 6.40 31.99 50.61
C GLU A 178 7.63 32.75 50.12
N ARG A 179 7.88 33.99 50.55
CA ARG A 179 9.01 34.77 50.03
C ARG A 179 10.33 34.51 50.76
N PHE A 180 10.34 34.49 52.09
CA PHE A 180 11.52 34.13 52.89
C PHE A 180 11.56 32.65 53.24
N GLY A 181 10.42 31.99 53.40
CA GLY A 181 10.38 30.56 53.69
C GLY A 181 10.63 29.73 52.43
N SER A 182 10.29 30.13 51.20
CA SER A 182 10.79 29.41 50.01
C SER A 182 12.30 29.54 49.86
N GLU A 183 12.89 30.70 50.22
CA GLU A 183 14.33 30.92 50.23
C GLU A 183 15.02 30.16 51.37
N LEU A 184 14.46 30.17 52.58
CA LEU A 184 14.96 29.42 53.73
C LEU A 184 14.74 27.91 53.59
N LEU A 185 13.63 27.47 52.98
CA LEU A 185 13.39 26.08 52.62
C LEU A 185 14.32 25.67 51.49
N ARG A 186 14.56 26.50 50.47
CA ARG A 186 15.62 26.27 49.47
C ARG A 186 16.98 26.13 50.14
N LEU A 187 17.34 27.02 51.06
CA LEU A 187 18.62 26.98 51.77
C LEU A 187 18.72 25.78 52.72
N ARG A 188 17.62 25.40 53.39
CA ARG A 188 17.57 24.25 54.31
C ARG A 188 17.56 22.93 53.53
N ALA A 189 16.86 22.88 52.41
CA ALA A 189 16.78 21.74 51.50
C ALA A 189 18.10 21.55 50.73
N TRP A 190 18.74 22.64 50.31
CA TRP A 190 20.11 22.66 49.76
C TRP A 190 21.11 22.16 50.79
N ARG A 191 20.96 22.57 52.05
CA ARG A 191 21.80 22.11 53.16
C ARG A 191 21.51 20.67 53.60
N SER A 192 20.30 20.15 53.37
CA SER A 192 19.91 18.78 53.71
C SER A 192 20.07 17.80 52.54
N GLY A 193 20.52 18.25 51.36
CA GLY A 193 20.62 17.42 50.17
C GLY A 193 19.28 16.81 49.71
N LYS A 194 18.16 17.41 50.11
CA LYS A 194 16.79 16.95 49.80
C LYS A 194 16.02 18.12 49.21
N VAL A 195 16.42 18.56 48.02
CA VAL A 195 15.88 19.76 47.36
C VAL A 195 14.56 19.50 46.64
N ASP A 196 14.16 18.24 46.48
CA ASP A 196 13.21 17.92 45.41
C ASP A 196 11.74 17.83 45.86
N ALA A 197 11.40 17.70 47.14
CA ALA A 197 10.05 17.17 47.46
C ALA A 197 8.81 18.09 47.30
N ALA A 198 8.91 19.43 47.24
CA ALA A 198 7.72 20.30 47.44
C ALA A 198 7.36 21.22 46.25
N GLU A 199 8.33 21.86 45.59
CA GLU A 199 8.09 22.63 44.35
C GLU A 199 8.00 21.71 43.13
N GLU A 200 8.53 20.49 43.26
CA GLU A 200 8.52 19.45 42.23
C GLU A 200 7.14 18.78 42.09
N VAL A 201 6.29 18.72 43.11
CA VAL A 201 4.98 18.01 43.01
C VAL A 201 4.09 18.58 41.90
N GLY A 202 4.13 19.90 41.69
CA GLY A 202 3.42 20.58 40.60
C GLY A 202 4.04 20.30 39.22
N SER A 203 5.37 20.31 39.13
CA SER A 203 6.12 20.08 37.89
C SER A 203 6.18 18.60 37.51
N LEU A 204 6.31 17.66 38.46
CA LEU A 204 6.30 16.21 38.29
C LEU A 204 5.02 15.73 37.63
N SER A 205 3.87 16.20 38.12
CA SER A 205 2.58 15.82 37.54
C SER A 205 2.38 16.38 36.12
N LEU A 206 2.99 17.52 35.79
CA LEU A 206 2.99 18.06 34.42
C LEU A 206 3.99 17.29 33.54
N ASN A 207 5.18 17.02 34.06
CA ASN A 207 6.23 16.28 33.38
C ASN A 207 5.79 14.84 33.07
N ARG A 208 5.04 14.18 33.96
CA ARG A 208 4.40 12.88 33.72
C ARG A 208 3.38 12.93 32.58
N LEU A 209 2.58 13.99 32.49
CA LEU A 209 1.65 14.16 31.37
C LEU A 209 2.39 14.39 30.06
N LEU A 210 3.44 15.21 30.07
CA LEU A 210 4.29 15.46 28.91
C LEU A 210 5.06 14.20 28.48
N SER A 211 5.60 13.41 29.42
CA SER A 211 6.27 12.14 29.11
C SER A 211 5.29 11.13 28.51
N ARG A 212 4.08 11.03 29.07
CA ARG A 212 3.01 10.18 28.52
C ARG A 212 2.57 10.62 27.13
N GLN A 213 2.43 11.92 26.90
CA GLN A 213 2.12 12.46 25.57
C GLN A 213 3.22 12.13 24.56
N ARG A 214 4.49 12.29 24.94
CA ARG A 214 5.63 11.91 24.10
C ARG A 214 5.63 10.41 23.78
N SER A 215 5.43 9.57 24.80
CA SER A 215 5.33 8.11 24.63
C SER A 215 4.19 7.72 23.68
N ASN A 216 3.02 8.34 23.82
CA ASN A 216 1.88 8.15 22.93
C ASN A 216 2.18 8.58 21.48
N ASN A 217 2.88 9.71 21.30
CA ASN A 217 3.29 10.18 19.97
C ASN A 217 4.32 9.24 19.34
N GLU A 218 5.28 8.73 20.12
CA GLU A 218 6.23 7.72 19.64
C GLU A 218 5.52 6.42 19.23
N ALA A 219 4.56 5.96 20.04
CA ALA A 219 3.72 4.81 19.73
C ALA A 219 2.96 5.01 18.41
N MET A 220 2.33 6.18 18.23
CA MET A 220 1.64 6.54 17.00
C MET A 220 2.58 6.51 15.79
N ASN A 221 3.76 7.14 15.89
CA ASN A 221 4.76 7.16 14.82
C ASN A 221 5.26 5.76 14.47
N ARG A 222 5.50 4.90 15.47
CA ARG A 222 5.93 3.51 15.24
C ARG A 222 4.86 2.69 14.52
N LEU A 223 3.61 2.81 14.94
CA LEU A 223 2.50 2.14 14.26
C LEU A 223 2.30 2.70 12.84
N GLN A 224 2.47 4.01 12.67
CA GLN A 224 2.35 4.67 11.38
C GLN A 224 3.32 4.12 10.34
N LEU A 225 4.58 3.95 10.73
CA LEU A 225 5.59 3.34 9.87
C LEU A 225 5.21 1.92 9.40
N LEU A 226 4.43 1.16 10.18
CA LEU A 226 4.04 -0.21 9.80
C LEU A 226 3.03 -0.24 8.65
N TRP A 227 2.01 0.63 8.69
CA TRP A 227 0.99 0.67 7.63
C TRP A 227 1.44 1.51 6.44
N ASP A 228 2.24 2.57 6.66
CA ASP A 228 2.77 3.39 5.57
C ASP A 228 3.70 2.55 4.68
N ASP A 229 4.54 1.68 5.27
CA ASP A 229 5.36 0.75 4.52
C ASP A 229 4.52 -0.16 3.60
N LEU A 230 3.41 -0.73 4.08
CA LEU A 230 2.51 -1.52 3.23
C LEU A 230 1.80 -0.67 2.17
N ALA A 231 1.40 0.55 2.55
CA ALA A 231 0.74 1.49 1.65
C ALA A 231 1.66 1.91 0.50
N THR A 232 2.97 1.92 0.70
CA THR A 232 3.92 2.22 -0.39
C THR A 232 3.93 1.13 -1.47
N TYR A 233 3.69 -0.15 -1.14
CA TYR A 233 3.74 -1.24 -2.13
C TYR A 233 2.58 -1.21 -3.14
N ALA A 234 1.41 -0.76 -2.72
CA ALA A 234 0.23 -0.70 -3.58
C ALA A 234 0.44 0.09 -4.89
N PRO A 235 0.92 1.36 -4.86
CA PRO A 235 1.15 2.10 -6.08
C PRO A 235 2.28 1.50 -6.94
N TYR A 236 3.29 0.83 -6.36
CA TYR A 236 4.31 0.11 -7.15
C TYR A 236 3.67 -0.97 -8.01
N TYR A 237 2.92 -1.87 -7.38
CA TYR A 237 2.26 -2.95 -8.09
C TYR A 237 1.21 -2.45 -9.07
N LEU A 238 0.46 -1.40 -8.72
CA LEU A 238 -0.47 -0.76 -9.64
C LEU A 238 0.26 -0.24 -10.89
N SER A 239 1.38 0.46 -10.71
CA SER A 239 2.16 1.01 -11.83
C SER A 239 2.76 -0.06 -12.73
N TRP A 240 3.30 -1.15 -12.15
CA TRP A 240 3.81 -2.29 -12.91
C TRP A 240 2.69 -3.04 -13.62
N GLY A 241 1.53 -3.17 -12.99
CA GLY A 241 0.32 -3.71 -13.62
C GLY A 241 -0.06 -2.91 -14.86
N VAL A 242 -0.25 -1.59 -14.72
CA VAL A 242 -0.61 -0.72 -15.86
C VAL A 242 0.43 -0.81 -16.98
N ARG A 243 1.73 -0.83 -16.65
CA ARG A 243 2.79 -0.99 -17.65
C ARG A 243 2.69 -2.32 -18.41
N ASN A 244 2.44 -3.43 -17.72
CA ASN A 244 2.26 -4.73 -18.38
C ASN A 244 0.97 -4.79 -19.21
N LEU A 245 -0.09 -4.12 -18.75
CA LEU A 245 -1.34 -3.99 -19.51
C LEU A 245 -1.13 -3.22 -20.82
N LEU A 246 -0.41 -2.10 -20.77
CA LEU A 246 -0.10 -1.32 -21.96
C LEU A 246 0.81 -2.08 -22.93
N LEU A 247 1.77 -2.85 -22.42
CA LEU A 247 2.58 -3.76 -23.24
C LEU A 247 1.73 -4.86 -23.89
N ALA A 248 0.77 -5.43 -23.17
CA ALA A 248 -0.17 -6.41 -23.73
C ALA A 248 -0.99 -5.78 -24.88
N TYR A 249 -1.46 -4.53 -24.74
CA TYR A 249 -2.12 -3.81 -25.82
C TYR A 249 -1.19 -3.49 -26.99
N ALA A 250 0.09 -3.18 -26.73
CA ALA A 250 1.07 -2.99 -27.79
C ALA A 250 1.31 -4.28 -28.59
N PHE A 251 1.53 -5.41 -27.92
CA PHE A 251 1.67 -6.72 -28.57
C PHE A 251 0.40 -7.13 -29.33
N ARG A 252 -0.76 -6.83 -28.77
CA ARG A 252 -2.03 -7.09 -29.44
C ARG A 252 -2.21 -6.25 -30.70
N SER A 253 -1.93 -4.95 -30.62
CA SER A 253 -1.93 -4.04 -31.77
C SER A 253 -0.96 -4.52 -32.85
N MET A 254 0.22 -5.00 -32.43
CA MET A 254 1.19 -5.60 -33.32
C MET A 254 0.62 -6.83 -34.04
N GLY A 255 -0.19 -7.64 -33.38
CA GLY A 255 -0.83 -8.82 -34.00
C GLY A 255 -1.84 -8.46 -35.07
N PHE A 256 -2.59 -7.38 -34.86
CA PHE A 256 -3.44 -6.82 -35.92
C PHE A 256 -2.62 -6.26 -37.08
N TYR A 257 -1.47 -5.65 -36.80
CA TYR A 257 -0.56 -5.16 -37.84
C TYR A 257 -0.02 -6.29 -38.72
N TYR A 258 0.35 -7.43 -38.13
CA TYR A 258 0.77 -8.62 -38.90
C TYR A 258 -0.33 -9.12 -39.85
N HIS A 259 -1.59 -9.05 -39.41
CA HIS A 259 -2.73 -9.51 -40.22
C HIS A 259 -3.10 -8.51 -41.33
N SER A 260 -3.26 -7.22 -41.02
CA SER A 260 -3.79 -6.25 -41.98
C SER A 260 -2.72 -5.49 -42.79
N ARG A 261 -1.48 -5.43 -42.29
CA ARG A 261 -0.37 -4.62 -42.83
C ARG A 261 -0.72 -3.12 -42.97
N ASP A 262 -1.69 -2.63 -42.20
CA ASP A 262 -2.11 -1.23 -42.24
C ASP A 262 -1.18 -0.33 -41.44
N PHE A 263 -0.81 0.82 -42.03
CA PHE A 263 0.03 1.81 -41.36
C PHE A 263 -0.62 2.41 -40.09
N ASP A 264 -1.94 2.52 -40.06
CA ASP A 264 -2.66 3.06 -38.89
C ASP A 264 -2.48 2.17 -37.65
N VAL A 265 -2.44 0.86 -37.82
CA VAL A 265 -2.21 -0.11 -36.73
C VAL A 265 -0.76 -0.05 -36.24
N PHE A 266 0.19 0.25 -37.13
CA PHE A 266 1.58 0.52 -36.75
C PHE A 266 1.71 1.78 -35.90
N LEU A 267 1.01 2.87 -36.27
CA LEU A 267 0.95 4.10 -35.48
C LEU A 267 0.33 3.84 -34.10
N GLN A 268 -0.74 3.05 -34.03
CA GLN A 268 -1.36 2.65 -32.76
C GLN A 268 -0.38 1.88 -31.87
N THR A 269 0.37 0.94 -32.44
CA THR A 269 1.41 0.18 -31.71
C THR A 269 2.48 1.13 -31.16
N SER A 270 2.96 2.05 -31.99
CA SER A 270 3.96 3.05 -31.60
C SER A 270 3.45 3.97 -30.48
N LEU A 271 2.17 4.36 -30.53
CA LEU A 271 1.53 5.16 -29.49
C LEU A 271 1.55 4.42 -28.14
N TRP A 272 1.15 3.15 -28.09
CA TRP A 272 1.16 2.36 -26.85
C TRP A 272 2.55 2.24 -26.24
N ILE A 273 3.56 2.09 -27.09
CA ILE A 273 4.97 2.05 -26.68
C ILE A 273 5.40 3.37 -26.06
N ILE A 274 5.12 4.49 -26.72
CA ILE A 274 5.45 5.84 -26.21
C ILE A 274 4.75 6.08 -24.88
N VAL A 275 3.45 5.74 -24.77
CA VAL A 275 2.69 5.86 -23.52
C VAL A 275 3.29 5.00 -22.42
N THR A 276 3.72 3.77 -22.74
CA THR A 276 4.38 2.86 -21.78
C THR A 276 5.70 3.44 -21.27
N LEU A 277 6.52 4.01 -22.15
CA LEU A 277 7.78 4.66 -21.80
C LEU A 277 7.56 5.93 -20.98
N ALA A 278 6.61 6.77 -21.38
CA ALA A 278 6.24 7.98 -20.64
C ALA A 278 5.73 7.66 -19.23
N LEU A 279 4.91 6.61 -19.10
CA LEU A 279 4.46 6.11 -17.80
C LEU A 279 5.65 5.55 -17.00
N GLY A 280 6.59 4.84 -17.64
CA GLY A 280 7.84 4.39 -17.01
C GLY A 280 8.64 5.54 -16.41
N VAL A 281 8.82 6.63 -17.15
CA VAL A 281 9.49 7.85 -16.65
C VAL A 281 8.71 8.46 -15.50
N LEU A 282 7.39 8.64 -15.64
CA LEU A 282 6.54 9.23 -14.61
C LEU A 282 6.59 8.42 -13.30
N THR A 283 6.52 7.09 -13.40
CA THR A 283 6.60 6.20 -12.23
C THR A 283 7.95 6.30 -11.53
N ASN A 284 9.04 6.46 -12.26
CA ASN A 284 10.36 6.66 -11.67
C ASN A 284 10.55 8.06 -11.06
N MET A 285 9.81 9.07 -11.52
CA MET A 285 9.79 10.38 -10.85
C MET A 285 9.01 10.34 -9.53
N VAL A 286 7.90 9.60 -9.49
CA VAL A 286 7.07 9.47 -8.28
C VAL A 286 7.71 8.51 -7.25
N MET A 287 8.40 7.49 -7.73
CA MET A 287 9.01 6.45 -6.90
C MET A 287 10.53 6.51 -7.07
N PRO A 288 11.24 7.27 -6.21
CA PRO A 288 12.69 7.40 -6.31
C PRO A 288 13.36 6.03 -6.27
N SER A 289 13.79 5.59 -7.44
CA SER A 289 14.70 4.46 -7.62
C SER A 289 16.07 4.96 -8.02
N SER A 290 17.05 4.05 -7.97
CA SER A 290 18.31 4.32 -8.63
C SER A 290 18.07 4.64 -10.12
N CYS A 291 18.69 5.72 -10.60
CA CYS A 291 18.63 6.11 -12.01
C CYS A 291 19.08 4.97 -12.94
N VAL A 292 20.03 4.14 -12.46
CA VAL A 292 20.54 2.95 -13.16
C VAL A 292 19.43 1.94 -13.41
N GLN A 293 18.60 1.64 -12.42
CA GLN A 293 17.52 0.67 -12.59
C GLN A 293 16.44 1.16 -13.56
N SER A 294 16.10 2.44 -13.48
CA SER A 294 15.23 3.08 -14.48
C SER A 294 15.79 2.90 -15.89
N PHE A 295 17.09 3.16 -16.08
CA PHE A 295 17.74 3.03 -17.38
C PHE A 295 17.71 1.60 -17.92
N ILE A 296 18.00 0.60 -17.07
CA ILE A 296 17.92 -0.82 -17.42
C ILE A 296 16.50 -1.20 -17.85
N GLU A 297 15.49 -0.78 -17.09
CA GLU A 297 14.09 -1.08 -17.40
C GLU A 297 13.64 -0.46 -18.74
N HIS A 298 14.01 0.79 -19.02
CA HIS A 298 13.67 1.44 -20.29
C HIS A 298 14.44 0.80 -21.46
N GLY A 299 15.72 0.47 -21.26
CA GLY A 299 16.53 -0.22 -22.25
C GLY A 299 15.96 -1.58 -22.62
N LEU A 300 15.49 -2.37 -21.64
CA LEU A 300 14.85 -3.67 -21.88
C LEU A 300 13.50 -3.55 -22.61
N ILE A 301 12.70 -2.52 -22.32
CA ILE A 301 11.46 -2.25 -23.10
C ILE A 301 11.82 -1.98 -24.55
N LEU A 302 12.74 -1.03 -24.79
CA LEU A 302 13.14 -0.61 -26.13
C LEU A 302 13.78 -1.76 -26.92
N ALA A 303 14.60 -2.59 -26.26
CA ALA A 303 15.22 -3.76 -26.88
C ALA A 303 14.18 -4.82 -27.26
N GLY A 304 13.23 -5.14 -26.37
CA GLY A 304 12.19 -6.13 -26.64
C GLY A 304 11.29 -5.71 -27.80
N ILE A 305 10.85 -4.45 -27.81
CA ILE A 305 10.04 -3.88 -28.88
C ILE A 305 10.83 -3.78 -30.18
N GLY A 306 12.08 -3.30 -30.12
CA GLY A 306 12.94 -3.19 -31.29
C GLY A 306 13.15 -4.54 -31.96
N ALA A 307 13.36 -5.60 -31.18
CA ALA A 307 13.45 -6.97 -31.69
C ALA A 307 12.16 -7.39 -32.41
N SER A 308 10.99 -7.10 -31.84
CA SER A 308 9.71 -7.40 -32.49
C SER A 308 9.50 -6.59 -33.77
N ILE A 309 9.85 -5.30 -33.79
CA ILE A 309 9.69 -4.45 -34.99
C ILE A 309 10.61 -4.91 -36.11
N VAL A 310 11.88 -5.21 -35.80
CA VAL A 310 12.85 -5.71 -36.80
C VAL A 310 12.30 -6.97 -37.48
N ASP A 311 11.75 -7.89 -36.70
CA ASP A 311 11.10 -9.11 -37.20
C ASP A 311 9.91 -8.84 -38.14
N ALA A 312 9.04 -7.91 -37.74
CA ALA A 312 7.89 -7.50 -38.55
C ALA A 312 8.32 -6.84 -39.87
N THR A 313 9.41 -6.06 -39.84
CA THR A 313 9.94 -5.42 -41.06
C THR A 313 10.73 -6.39 -41.95
N SER A 314 11.40 -7.40 -41.39
CA SER A 314 12.13 -8.39 -42.18
C SER A 314 11.18 -9.30 -42.94
N SER A 315 10.10 -9.77 -42.31
CA SER A 315 9.10 -10.65 -42.93
C SER A 315 8.37 -10.00 -44.11
N THR A 316 8.14 -8.69 -44.06
CA THR A 316 7.51 -7.93 -45.17
C THR A 316 8.46 -7.69 -46.35
N PHE A 317 9.78 -7.65 -46.11
CA PHE A 317 10.76 -7.40 -47.16
C PHE A 317 11.24 -8.70 -47.86
N THR A 318 11.28 -9.82 -47.15
CA THR A 318 11.81 -11.10 -47.67
C THR A 318 10.85 -11.85 -48.58
N GLU A 319 9.53 -11.59 -48.50
CA GLU A 319 8.50 -12.20 -49.35
C GLU A 319 8.73 -11.92 -50.85
N LYS A 320 9.52 -10.88 -51.20
CA LYS A 320 9.80 -10.53 -52.60
C LYS A 320 11.10 -11.06 -53.18
N LEU A 321 12.05 -11.62 -52.41
CA LEU A 321 13.40 -11.82 -52.97
C LEU A 321 14.23 -13.02 -52.50
N TRP A 322 14.01 -13.66 -51.34
CA TRP A 322 14.95 -14.71 -50.87
C TRP A 322 14.31 -15.78 -50.00
N TRP A 323 13.85 -16.88 -50.61
CA TRP A 323 13.16 -17.96 -49.91
C TRP A 323 13.95 -19.28 -49.74
N LYS A 324 15.28 -19.36 -49.94
CA LYS A 324 15.90 -20.70 -50.09
C LYS A 324 16.97 -21.21 -49.14
N ARG A 325 17.44 -20.51 -48.08
CA ARG A 325 18.24 -21.25 -47.05
C ARG A 325 18.52 -20.61 -45.69
N GLU A 326 18.45 -19.30 -45.53
CA GLU A 326 18.96 -18.64 -44.31
C GLU A 326 17.89 -17.94 -43.44
N GLY A 327 16.62 -17.94 -43.86
CA GLY A 327 15.53 -17.19 -43.19
C GLY A 327 15.14 -17.68 -41.80
N LEU A 328 15.23 -18.99 -41.52
CA LEU A 328 14.75 -19.57 -40.25
C LEU A 328 15.54 -19.12 -39.01
N ASN A 329 16.80 -18.73 -39.16
CA ASN A 329 17.63 -18.38 -38.01
C ASN A 329 17.35 -16.97 -37.48
N HIS A 330 16.82 -16.07 -38.31
CA HIS A 330 16.57 -14.68 -37.91
C HIS A 330 15.29 -14.51 -37.10
N GLU A 331 14.20 -15.17 -37.48
CA GLU A 331 12.90 -15.10 -36.77
C GLU A 331 12.97 -15.70 -35.36
N VAL A 332 13.72 -16.79 -35.18
CA VAL A 332 13.87 -17.41 -33.84
C VAL A 332 14.63 -16.49 -32.88
N SER A 333 15.56 -15.69 -33.40
CA SER A 333 16.39 -14.79 -32.58
C SER A 333 15.61 -13.60 -32.02
N SER A 334 14.68 -13.04 -32.80
CA SER A 334 13.86 -11.88 -32.43
C SER A 334 12.80 -12.23 -31.39
N ILE A 335 12.10 -13.37 -31.58
CA ILE A 335 11.08 -13.88 -30.66
C ILE A 335 11.73 -14.19 -29.31
N THR A 336 12.84 -14.92 -29.30
CA THR A 336 13.57 -15.25 -28.06
C THR A 336 14.03 -13.98 -27.35
N ALA A 337 14.50 -12.97 -28.09
CA ALA A 337 14.88 -11.68 -27.51
C ALA A 337 13.71 -10.96 -26.83
N ALA A 338 12.50 -11.00 -27.41
CA ALA A 338 11.31 -10.39 -26.82
C ALA A 338 10.94 -11.05 -25.47
N PHE A 339 10.91 -12.38 -25.41
CA PHE A 339 10.67 -13.13 -24.18
C PHE A 339 11.74 -12.86 -23.11
N VAL A 340 13.02 -12.87 -23.49
CA VAL A 340 14.14 -12.58 -22.58
C VAL A 340 14.07 -11.15 -22.04
N CYS A 341 13.69 -10.17 -22.87
CA CYS A 341 13.52 -8.80 -22.42
C CYS A 341 12.39 -8.67 -21.39
N GLN A 342 11.25 -9.32 -21.61
CA GLN A 342 10.13 -9.31 -20.66
C GLN A 342 10.49 -10.01 -19.34
N LEU A 343 11.20 -11.14 -19.41
CA LEU A 343 11.75 -11.80 -18.22
C LEU A 343 12.73 -10.88 -17.48
N GLY A 344 13.60 -10.16 -18.19
CA GLY A 344 14.52 -9.19 -17.61
C GLY A 344 13.79 -8.06 -16.87
N LEU A 345 12.67 -7.58 -17.41
CA LEU A 345 11.82 -6.58 -16.75
C LEU A 345 11.22 -7.11 -15.45
N LEU A 346 10.73 -8.35 -15.48
CA LEU A 346 10.17 -9.02 -14.31
C LEU A 346 11.21 -9.22 -13.20
N VAL A 347 12.41 -9.68 -13.57
CA VAL A 347 13.54 -9.83 -12.65
C VAL A 347 13.97 -8.49 -12.08
N SER A 348 14.04 -7.43 -12.90
CA SER A 348 14.34 -6.07 -12.42
C SER A 348 13.30 -5.59 -11.41
N ALA A 349 12.00 -5.76 -11.69
CA ALA A 349 10.93 -5.39 -10.77
C ALA A 349 11.03 -6.16 -9.43
N HIS A 350 11.35 -7.46 -9.48
CA HIS A 350 11.56 -8.27 -8.28
C HIS A 350 12.77 -7.79 -7.45
N VAL A 351 13.91 -7.52 -8.11
CA VAL A 351 15.10 -6.99 -7.44
C VAL A 351 14.79 -5.63 -6.79
N ARG A 352 14.04 -4.77 -7.47
CA ARG A 352 13.57 -3.49 -6.92
C ARG A 352 12.78 -3.68 -5.64
N PHE A 353 11.78 -4.57 -5.70
CA PHE A 353 10.93 -4.87 -4.58
C PHE A 353 11.75 -5.41 -3.40
N TYR A 354 12.67 -6.34 -3.66
CA TYR A 354 13.54 -6.93 -2.65
C TYR A 354 14.41 -5.88 -1.96
N ILE A 355 15.06 -5.00 -2.72
CA ILE A 355 15.89 -3.90 -2.19
C ILE A 355 15.03 -2.97 -1.31
N ASN A 356 13.83 -2.62 -1.76
CA ASN A 356 12.92 -1.76 -1.01
C ASN A 356 12.48 -2.43 0.31
N THR A 357 12.17 -3.72 0.31
CA THR A 357 11.75 -4.44 1.54
C THR A 357 12.83 -4.54 2.61
N LYS A 358 14.12 -4.51 2.22
CA LYS A 358 15.26 -4.60 3.15
C LYS A 358 15.64 -3.27 3.84
N GLY A 359 14.81 -2.23 3.71
CA GLY A 359 15.10 -0.92 4.30
C GLY A 359 16.07 -0.11 3.45
N GLY A 360 15.91 -0.19 2.12
CA GLY A 360 16.65 0.64 1.18
C GLY A 360 16.51 2.15 1.44
N PRO A 361 17.28 2.98 0.71
CA PRO A 361 17.42 4.42 0.94
C PRO A 361 16.09 5.19 0.95
N MET A 362 15.01 4.64 0.41
CA MET A 362 13.68 5.24 0.41
C MET A 362 13.07 5.39 1.81
N LEU A 363 13.27 4.40 2.70
CA LEU A 363 12.84 4.50 4.09
C LEU A 363 13.62 5.59 4.82
N GLN A 364 14.87 5.84 4.42
CA GLN A 364 15.64 6.98 4.90
C GLN A 364 15.14 8.30 4.30
N THR A 365 14.79 8.37 3.02
CA THR A 365 14.29 9.62 2.40
C THR A 365 12.92 10.01 2.93
N PHE A 366 11.99 9.07 3.10
CA PHE A 366 10.70 9.36 3.76
C PHE A 366 10.90 9.73 5.23
N ARG A 367 11.86 9.10 5.92
CA ARG A 367 12.23 9.48 7.28
C ARG A 367 12.82 10.88 7.35
N GLU A 368 13.62 11.28 6.36
CA GLU A 368 14.21 12.62 6.27
C GLU A 368 13.18 13.69 5.88
N ILE A 369 12.27 13.39 4.95
CA ILE A 369 11.18 14.31 4.58
C ILE A 369 10.20 14.46 5.76
N GLY A 370 9.84 13.35 6.42
CA GLY A 370 9.00 13.37 7.61
C GLY A 370 9.66 14.05 8.81
N SER A 371 10.97 13.84 9.04
CA SER A 371 11.69 14.47 10.14
C SER A 371 11.91 15.97 9.92
N ASN A 372 12.11 16.40 8.67
CA ASN A 372 12.26 17.82 8.33
C ASN A 372 10.94 18.61 8.46
N ILE A 373 9.78 17.95 8.34
CA ILE A 373 8.47 18.59 8.50
C ILE A 373 8.00 18.57 9.97
N SER A 374 8.48 17.66 10.80
CA SER A 374 7.93 17.42 12.14
C SER A 374 8.85 17.71 13.34
N PHE A 375 10.19 17.57 13.25
CA PHE A 375 10.93 17.28 14.49
C PHE A 375 12.40 17.74 14.54
N ARG A 376 12.70 19.01 14.25
CA ARG A 376 14.05 19.58 14.48
C ARG A 376 14.20 20.40 15.76
N GLN A 377 13.15 20.56 16.58
CA GLN A 377 13.21 21.34 17.82
C GLN A 377 13.46 20.54 19.11
N ASP A 378 13.16 19.23 19.16
CA ASP A 378 13.12 18.52 20.46
C ASP A 378 14.29 17.56 20.74
N LEU A 379 15.15 17.24 19.77
CA LEU A 379 16.17 16.18 19.97
C LEU A 379 17.29 16.54 20.96
N HIS A 380 17.52 17.84 21.23
CA HIS A 380 18.56 18.27 22.17
C HIS A 380 18.16 18.23 23.65
N TYR A 381 16.88 18.00 23.98
CA TYR A 381 16.40 17.97 25.37
C TYR A 381 16.42 16.56 26.01
N HIS A 382 16.83 15.54 25.26
CA HIS A 382 16.66 14.13 25.65
C HIS A 382 17.71 13.58 26.62
N GLN A 383 18.86 14.23 26.78
CA GLN A 383 19.98 13.61 27.48
C GLN A 383 20.07 13.93 28.98
N ASP A 384 19.36 14.95 29.46
CA ASP A 384 19.52 15.46 30.83
C ASP A 384 18.40 15.06 31.81
N LEU A 385 17.30 14.42 31.34
CA LEU A 385 16.12 14.15 32.18
C LEU A 385 16.00 12.69 32.66
N SER A 386 16.87 11.77 32.25
CA SER A 386 16.71 10.34 32.56
C SER A 386 17.36 9.87 33.87
N SER A 387 17.96 10.76 34.68
CA SER A 387 18.77 10.33 35.84
C SER A 387 18.11 10.46 37.21
N GLY A 388 16.82 10.77 37.32
CA GLY A 388 16.20 11.13 38.61
C GLY A 388 14.81 10.59 38.92
N ALA A 389 14.26 9.62 38.19
CA ALA A 389 12.91 9.11 38.46
C ALA A 389 12.91 7.98 39.50
N ASP A 390 12.18 8.19 40.61
CA ASP A 390 11.92 7.22 41.67
C ASP A 390 11.17 5.96 41.18
N SER A 391 11.53 4.80 41.74
CA SER A 391 11.17 3.43 41.30
C SER A 391 9.70 3.02 41.39
N ASP A 392 8.86 3.76 42.12
CA ASP A 392 7.56 3.23 42.54
C ASP A 392 6.41 3.56 41.56
N SER A 393 6.57 4.55 40.66
CA SER A 393 5.60 4.82 39.59
C SER A 393 5.85 4.04 38.29
N GLU A 394 6.92 3.24 38.22
CA GLU A 394 7.31 2.50 36.99
C GLU A 394 6.38 1.33 36.67
N THR A 395 5.64 0.79 37.64
CA THR A 395 4.89 -0.47 37.48
C THR A 395 3.71 -0.34 36.52
N SER A 396 2.93 0.74 36.58
CA SER A 396 1.75 0.93 35.70
C SER A 396 2.13 1.37 34.27
N GLU A 397 3.17 2.19 34.11
CA GLU A 397 3.66 2.58 32.78
C GLU A 397 4.25 1.39 32.02
N CYS A 398 4.86 0.44 32.75
CA CYS A 398 5.39 -0.79 32.18
C CYS A 398 4.31 -1.67 31.53
N GLU A 399 3.14 -1.83 32.17
CA GLU A 399 2.06 -2.69 31.64
C GLU A 399 1.46 -2.17 30.31
N ILE A 400 1.24 -0.85 30.20
CA ILE A 400 0.72 -0.25 28.97
C ILE A 400 1.74 -0.38 27.83
N SER A 401 3.03 -0.17 28.16
CA SER A 401 4.13 -0.36 27.22
C SER A 401 4.19 -1.80 26.71
N ASP A 402 4.08 -2.79 27.60
CA ASP A 402 4.12 -4.21 27.25
C ASP A 402 2.95 -4.64 26.35
N PHE A 403 1.74 -4.18 26.66
CA PHE A 403 0.57 -4.44 25.82
C PHE A 403 0.75 -3.86 24.41
N LEU A 404 1.18 -2.60 24.34
CA LEU A 404 1.36 -1.90 23.07
C LEU A 404 2.48 -2.55 22.24
N GLN A 405 3.58 -2.94 22.88
CA GLN A 405 4.68 -3.68 22.26
C GLN A 405 4.21 -5.04 21.74
N GLY A 406 3.38 -5.75 22.50
CA GLY A 406 2.74 -6.98 22.07
C GLY A 406 1.89 -6.79 20.81
N HIS A 407 1.15 -5.67 20.72
CA HIS A 407 0.36 -5.36 19.53
C HIS A 407 1.22 -4.99 18.32
N ILE A 408 2.23 -4.13 18.52
CA ILE A 408 3.22 -3.76 17.50
C ILE A 408 3.87 -5.02 16.93
N LYS A 409 4.24 -5.99 17.77
CA LYS A 409 4.82 -7.28 17.36
C LYS A 409 3.85 -8.14 16.54
N ARG A 410 2.55 -8.13 16.85
CA ARG A 410 1.53 -8.83 16.05
C ARG A 410 1.35 -8.17 14.68
N GLN A 411 1.31 -6.85 14.66
CA GLN A 411 1.19 -6.06 13.43
C GLN A 411 2.43 -6.20 12.54
N SER A 412 3.63 -6.23 13.11
CA SER A 412 4.86 -6.46 12.35
C SER A 412 4.86 -7.85 11.71
N ARG A 413 4.38 -8.89 12.41
CA ARG A 413 4.21 -10.24 11.82
C ARG A 413 3.24 -10.25 10.65
N LEU A 414 2.12 -9.52 10.74
CA LEU A 414 1.17 -9.41 9.63
C LEU A 414 1.83 -8.74 8.42
N ARG A 415 2.52 -7.61 8.64
CA ARG A 415 3.30 -6.92 7.61
C ARG A 415 4.33 -7.84 6.95
N ASP A 416 5.10 -8.56 7.76
CA ASP A 416 6.13 -9.47 7.26
C ASP A 416 5.50 -10.64 6.48
N GLY A 417 4.33 -11.14 6.90
CA GLY A 417 3.54 -12.11 6.15
C GLY A 417 3.06 -11.60 4.79
N VAL A 418 2.58 -10.35 4.73
CA VAL A 418 2.18 -9.73 3.44
C VAL A 418 3.38 -9.59 2.51
N ARG A 419 4.54 -9.17 3.05
CA ARG A 419 5.79 -9.07 2.28
C ARG A 419 6.25 -10.42 1.74
N THR A 420 6.19 -11.49 2.54
CA THR A 420 6.59 -12.84 2.07
C THR A 420 5.63 -13.36 1.01
N THR A 421 4.31 -13.16 1.15
CA THR A 421 3.33 -13.52 0.11
C THR A 421 3.62 -12.78 -1.19
N CYS A 422 3.92 -11.48 -1.13
CA CYS A 422 4.28 -10.68 -2.30
C CYS A 422 5.58 -11.15 -2.97
N LEU A 423 6.60 -11.53 -2.18
CA LEU A 423 7.84 -12.12 -2.69
C LEU A 423 7.59 -13.45 -3.41
N ILE A 424 6.82 -14.35 -2.77
CA ILE A 424 6.49 -15.66 -3.33
C ILE A 424 5.73 -15.51 -4.65
N ALA A 425 4.76 -14.60 -4.71
CA ALA A 425 4.01 -14.34 -5.94
C ALA A 425 4.91 -13.85 -7.09
N ASN A 426 5.85 -12.93 -6.81
CA ASN A 426 6.82 -12.45 -7.79
C ASN A 426 7.76 -13.59 -8.26
N ILE A 427 8.25 -14.43 -7.35
CA ILE A 427 9.11 -15.57 -7.70
C ILE A 427 8.35 -16.59 -8.54
N ALA A 428 7.10 -16.91 -8.17
CA ALA A 428 6.25 -17.81 -8.93
C ALA A 428 6.04 -17.31 -10.36
N MET A 429 5.82 -16.00 -10.55
CA MET A 429 5.75 -15.42 -11.89
C MET A 429 7.04 -15.56 -12.68
N ILE A 430 8.20 -15.34 -12.05
CA ILE A 430 9.51 -15.52 -12.71
C ILE A 430 9.69 -16.97 -13.17
N LEU A 431 9.31 -17.93 -12.32
CA LEU A 431 9.38 -19.35 -12.67
C LEU A 431 8.43 -19.73 -13.82
N ILE A 432 7.22 -19.16 -13.86
CA ILE A 432 6.28 -19.36 -14.97
C ILE A 432 6.88 -18.81 -16.27
N TRP A 433 7.42 -17.59 -16.24
CA TRP A 433 8.08 -17.00 -17.41
C TRP A 433 9.29 -17.82 -17.86
N LEU A 434 10.14 -18.27 -16.93
CA LEU A 434 11.26 -19.15 -17.25
C LEU A 434 10.80 -20.47 -17.88
N ALA A 435 9.73 -21.07 -17.35
CA ALA A 435 9.17 -22.30 -17.89
C ALA A 435 8.67 -22.10 -19.33
N VAL A 436 7.98 -20.99 -19.62
CA VAL A 436 7.54 -20.68 -20.99
C VAL A 436 8.72 -20.40 -21.91
N CYS A 437 9.70 -19.59 -21.49
CA CYS A 437 10.92 -19.33 -22.26
C CYS A 437 11.67 -20.64 -22.60
N CYS A 438 11.76 -21.57 -21.66
CA CYS A 438 12.39 -22.88 -21.88
C CYS A 438 11.56 -23.78 -22.81
N GLY A 439 10.22 -23.76 -22.66
CA GLY A 439 9.31 -24.53 -23.51
C GLY A 439 9.40 -24.09 -24.98
N GLU A 440 9.34 -22.78 -25.22
CA GLU A 440 9.54 -22.20 -26.54
C GLU A 440 10.92 -22.56 -27.10
N ALA A 441 11.99 -22.35 -26.34
CA ALA A 441 13.35 -22.66 -26.79
C ALA A 441 13.53 -24.13 -27.20
N GLU A 442 12.87 -25.07 -26.51
CA GLU A 442 12.94 -26.50 -26.84
C GLU A 442 12.14 -26.83 -28.11
N ILE A 443 10.94 -26.25 -28.29
CA ILE A 443 10.16 -26.37 -29.53
C ILE A 443 11.01 -25.91 -30.72
N TRP A 444 11.66 -24.75 -30.60
CA TRP A 444 12.53 -24.20 -31.64
C TRP A 444 13.80 -25.03 -31.87
N ARG A 445 14.33 -25.70 -30.84
CA ARG A 445 15.48 -26.59 -30.99
C ARG A 445 15.14 -27.86 -31.76
N GLN A 446 13.90 -28.33 -31.66
CA GLN A 446 13.43 -29.55 -32.33
C GLN A 446 13.02 -29.30 -33.79
N LEU A 447 12.58 -28.09 -34.14
CA LEU A 447 12.11 -27.76 -35.48
C LEU A 447 13.11 -28.05 -36.61
N PRO A 448 14.42 -27.67 -36.52
CA PRO A 448 15.39 -27.99 -37.57
C PRO A 448 15.63 -29.49 -37.77
N ARG A 449 15.44 -30.29 -36.71
CA ARG A 449 15.56 -31.76 -36.81
C ARG A 449 14.36 -32.35 -37.53
N ALA A 450 13.16 -31.87 -37.23
CA ALA A 450 11.94 -32.30 -37.91
C ALA A 450 11.97 -31.96 -39.40
N VAL A 451 12.42 -30.74 -39.75
CA VAL A 451 12.58 -30.31 -41.15
C VAL A 451 13.60 -31.17 -41.91
N LYS A 452 14.76 -31.48 -41.31
CA LYS A 452 15.75 -32.38 -41.93
C LYS A 452 15.19 -33.78 -42.18
N VAL A 453 14.45 -34.33 -41.21
CA VAL A 453 13.80 -35.64 -41.37
C VAL A 453 12.74 -35.60 -42.47
N THR A 454 12.02 -34.49 -42.64
CA THR A 454 11.05 -34.35 -43.74
C THR A 454 11.74 -34.16 -45.10
N GLU A 455 12.84 -33.41 -45.18
CA GLU A 455 13.66 -33.31 -46.40
C GLU A 455 14.24 -34.67 -46.79
N GLU A 456 14.81 -35.43 -45.84
CA GLU A 456 15.32 -36.78 -46.10
C GLU A 456 14.21 -37.73 -46.57
N ILE A 457 13.03 -37.68 -45.95
CA ILE A 457 11.87 -38.48 -46.40
C ILE A 457 11.38 -38.03 -47.78
N LEU A 458 11.41 -36.72 -48.11
CA LEU A 458 10.95 -36.20 -49.39
C LEU A 458 11.93 -36.50 -50.53
N ASP A 459 13.24 -36.50 -50.25
CA ASP A 459 14.29 -36.89 -51.20
C ASP A 459 14.26 -38.40 -51.49
N ASP A 460 13.83 -39.22 -50.53
CA ASP A 460 13.68 -40.68 -50.68
C ASP A 460 12.36 -41.12 -51.35
N VAL A 461 11.39 -40.22 -51.56
CA VAL A 461 10.19 -40.53 -52.34
C VAL A 461 10.54 -40.33 -53.83
N PRO A 462 10.66 -41.39 -54.64
CA PRO A 462 10.86 -41.24 -56.07
C PRO A 462 9.62 -40.58 -56.66
N ILE A 463 9.70 -39.27 -56.91
CA ILE A 463 8.74 -38.56 -57.73
C ILE A 463 8.95 -39.11 -59.14
N ALA A 464 8.20 -40.15 -59.49
CA ALA A 464 8.11 -40.63 -60.86
C ALA A 464 7.49 -39.51 -61.70
N PHE A 465 8.33 -38.62 -62.21
CA PHE A 465 7.97 -37.73 -63.30
C PHE A 465 7.63 -38.63 -64.49
N GLY A 466 6.33 -38.80 -64.73
CA GLY A 466 5.83 -39.45 -65.93
C GLY A 466 6.46 -38.80 -67.17
N PRO A 467 6.79 -39.58 -68.20
CA PRO A 467 7.52 -39.08 -69.36
C PRO A 467 6.77 -37.94 -70.05
N ASN A 468 7.55 -36.92 -70.43
CA ASN A 468 7.19 -35.79 -71.27
C ASN A 468 6.02 -36.07 -72.22
N ILE A 469 4.85 -35.51 -71.92
CA ILE A 469 3.82 -35.28 -72.93
C ILE A 469 4.26 -34.01 -73.67
N THR A 470 5.01 -34.22 -74.74
CA THR A 470 5.33 -33.19 -75.74
C THR A 470 4.06 -32.77 -76.46
N ASP A 471 3.97 -31.46 -76.71
CA ASP A 471 2.96 -30.77 -77.54
C ASP A 471 2.54 -31.56 -78.79
N ALA A 472 1.31 -32.07 -78.80
CA ALA A 472 0.54 -32.33 -80.02
C ALA A 472 -0.96 -32.41 -79.69
N ASP A 473 -1.73 -31.53 -80.33
CA ASP A 473 -3.18 -31.53 -80.51
C ASP A 473 -4.11 -31.59 -79.28
N VAL A 474 -4.45 -30.39 -78.79
CA VAL A 474 -5.69 -30.15 -78.03
C VAL A 474 -6.76 -29.69 -79.02
N THR A 475 -7.50 -30.63 -79.57
CA THR A 475 -8.85 -30.40 -80.11
C THR A 475 -9.87 -31.06 -79.20
N ASP A 476 -10.78 -30.23 -78.70
CA ASP A 476 -12.10 -30.54 -78.12
C ASP A 476 -12.34 -31.96 -77.59
N ALA A 477 -12.16 -32.12 -76.29
CA ALA A 477 -12.88 -33.13 -75.53
C ALA A 477 -13.17 -32.62 -74.11
N ASP A 478 -14.46 -32.44 -73.82
CA ASP A 478 -15.00 -32.25 -72.48
C ASP A 478 -14.52 -33.37 -71.55
N VAL A 479 -13.63 -33.05 -70.61
CA VAL A 479 -13.23 -33.96 -69.53
C VAL A 479 -13.67 -33.36 -68.19
N SER A 480 -14.83 -33.80 -67.75
CA SER A 480 -15.35 -33.64 -66.40
C SER A 480 -14.40 -34.32 -65.38
N LEU A 481 -13.66 -33.50 -64.64
CA LEU A 481 -12.82 -33.93 -63.51
C LEU A 481 -13.69 -34.24 -62.28
N THR A 482 -14.12 -35.49 -62.14
CA THR A 482 -14.60 -36.04 -60.87
C THR A 482 -13.40 -36.37 -59.98
N LEU A 483 -13.09 -35.49 -59.02
CA LEU A 483 -12.19 -35.77 -57.91
C LEU A 483 -12.89 -36.69 -56.91
N ALA A 484 -12.50 -37.97 -56.91
CA ALA A 484 -12.91 -38.93 -55.88
C ALA A 484 -12.07 -38.73 -54.59
N PRO A 485 -12.68 -38.56 -53.41
CA PRO A 485 -11.94 -38.45 -52.16
C PRO A 485 -11.49 -39.84 -51.68
N LYS A 486 -10.17 -40.01 -51.53
CA LYS A 486 -9.55 -41.19 -50.91
C LYS A 486 -9.88 -41.18 -49.40
N ARG A 487 -10.85 -42.02 -49.01
CA ARG A 487 -11.12 -42.42 -47.62
C ARG A 487 -9.91 -43.20 -47.09
N LEU A 488 -9.22 -42.64 -46.11
CA LEU A 488 -8.46 -43.43 -45.14
C LEU A 488 -9.28 -43.53 -43.86
N LEU A 489 -9.76 -44.74 -43.61
CA LEU A 489 -10.40 -45.19 -42.39
C LEU A 489 -9.40 -45.09 -41.22
N ARG A 490 -9.71 -44.25 -40.23
CA ARG A 490 -9.20 -44.41 -38.87
C ARG A 490 -10.40 -44.59 -37.96
N GLU A 491 -10.67 -45.85 -37.64
CA GLU A 491 -11.61 -46.24 -36.60
C GLU A 491 -11.11 -45.79 -35.22
N GLY A 492 -12.05 -45.40 -34.36
CA GLY A 492 -11.87 -45.45 -32.91
C GLY A 492 -11.96 -44.11 -32.18
N SER A 493 -13.18 -43.71 -31.81
CA SER A 493 -13.56 -43.09 -30.52
C SER A 493 -14.79 -42.19 -30.68
N ALA A 494 -15.97 -42.81 -30.75
CA ALA A 494 -17.22 -42.10 -30.54
C ALA A 494 -17.35 -41.78 -29.04
N ARG A 495 -17.34 -40.49 -28.69
CA ARG A 495 -17.93 -39.98 -27.45
C ARG A 495 -19.22 -39.25 -27.81
N PRO A 496 -20.32 -39.47 -27.09
CA PRO A 496 -21.59 -38.81 -27.38
C PRO A 496 -21.51 -37.33 -26.99
N LEU A 497 -21.98 -36.46 -27.89
CA LEU A 497 -22.35 -35.08 -27.58
C LEU A 497 -23.44 -35.14 -26.50
N SER A 498 -23.13 -34.66 -25.31
CA SER A 498 -24.13 -34.33 -24.30
C SER A 498 -24.74 -32.98 -24.62
N ASP A 499 -26.06 -32.99 -24.74
CA ASP A 499 -27.00 -31.88 -24.73
C ASP A 499 -26.54 -30.63 -23.96
N ALA A 500 -26.39 -29.52 -24.69
CA ALA A 500 -26.42 -28.20 -24.08
C ALA A 500 -27.87 -27.69 -24.09
N PRO A 501 -28.43 -27.23 -22.96
CA PRO A 501 -29.80 -26.77 -22.89
C PRO A 501 -29.97 -25.46 -23.67
N VAL A 502 -30.86 -25.48 -24.65
CA VAL A 502 -31.39 -24.28 -25.30
C VAL A 502 -32.29 -23.58 -24.29
N LEU A 503 -31.83 -22.44 -23.76
CA LEU A 503 -32.66 -21.56 -22.94
C LEU A 503 -33.66 -20.85 -23.86
N VAL A 504 -34.89 -21.35 -23.89
CA VAL A 504 -36.02 -20.67 -24.54
C VAL A 504 -36.55 -19.64 -23.56
N ASP A 505 -36.43 -18.37 -23.89
CA ASP A 505 -37.07 -17.28 -23.16
C ASP A 505 -38.58 -17.30 -23.48
N LEU A 506 -39.39 -17.73 -22.51
CA LEU A 506 -40.84 -17.93 -22.65
C LEU A 506 -41.67 -16.67 -22.33
N THR A 507 -41.11 -15.46 -22.46
CA THR A 507 -41.81 -14.23 -22.04
C THR A 507 -42.17 -13.23 -23.15
N SER A 508 -41.96 -13.55 -24.43
CA SER A 508 -42.37 -12.66 -25.54
C SER A 508 -43.47 -13.27 -26.42
N PRO A 509 -44.64 -12.60 -26.60
CA PRO A 509 -45.75 -13.12 -27.40
C PRO A 509 -45.57 -12.95 -28.92
N HIS A 510 -44.44 -12.44 -29.41
CA HIS A 510 -44.20 -12.27 -30.85
C HIS A 510 -42.83 -12.84 -31.26
N GLY A 511 -42.86 -14.05 -31.83
CA GLY A 511 -41.70 -14.72 -32.38
C GLY A 511 -41.10 -13.98 -33.57
N ARG A 512 -39.88 -13.46 -33.39
CA ARG A 512 -38.95 -13.11 -34.46
C ARG A 512 -37.64 -13.83 -34.24
N VAL A 513 -37.25 -14.64 -35.22
CA VAL A 513 -35.93 -15.27 -35.30
C VAL A 513 -34.92 -14.19 -35.71
N VAL A 514 -34.01 -13.83 -34.80
CA VAL A 514 -32.90 -12.91 -35.09
C VAL A 514 -31.64 -13.72 -35.35
N SER A 515 -31.12 -13.64 -36.57
CA SER A 515 -29.84 -14.22 -36.98
C SER A 515 -28.68 -13.48 -36.33
N ARG A 516 -27.70 -14.23 -35.82
CA ARG A 516 -26.48 -13.75 -35.17
C ARG A 516 -25.55 -12.98 -36.13
N TYR A 517 -25.28 -11.72 -35.80
CA TYR A 517 -23.96 -11.08 -35.90
C TYR A 517 -23.94 -9.92 -34.88
N PRO A 518 -22.99 -9.83 -33.91
CA PRO A 518 -22.82 -8.61 -33.14
C PRO A 518 -21.63 -7.83 -33.72
N GLY A 519 -21.95 -6.91 -34.65
CA GLY A 519 -21.11 -5.76 -34.96
C GLY A 519 -21.74 -4.51 -34.34
N SER A 520 -20.93 -3.73 -33.63
CA SER A 520 -21.18 -2.34 -33.18
C SER A 520 -22.54 -2.04 -32.51
N ILE A 521 -22.58 -2.13 -31.18
CA ILE A 521 -23.56 -1.37 -30.39
C ILE A 521 -23.02 0.06 -30.29
N THR A 522 -23.72 1.00 -30.91
CA THR A 522 -23.49 2.43 -30.73
C THR A 522 -24.07 2.87 -29.39
N ILE A 523 -23.29 3.65 -28.62
CA ILE A 523 -23.53 4.11 -27.24
C ILE A 523 -24.81 4.99 -27.08
N ARG A 524 -25.61 5.17 -28.14
CA ARG A 524 -26.77 6.06 -28.13
C ARG A 524 -28.01 5.45 -27.46
N GLU A 525 -28.16 4.12 -27.44
CA GLU A 525 -29.38 3.48 -26.92
C GLU A 525 -29.38 3.23 -25.40
N VAL A 526 -28.24 3.36 -24.71
CA VAL A 526 -28.17 3.21 -23.23
C VAL A 526 -28.53 4.51 -22.50
N LEU A 527 -28.52 5.65 -23.19
CA LEU A 527 -28.84 6.96 -22.58
C LEU A 527 -30.32 7.36 -22.69
N GLU A 528 -31.16 6.63 -23.42
CA GLU A 528 -32.59 6.92 -23.54
C GLU A 528 -33.49 6.03 -22.65
N SER A 529 -32.94 5.06 -21.93
CA SER A 529 -33.72 4.20 -21.01
C SER A 529 -33.63 4.58 -19.52
N GLN A 530 -33.07 5.76 -19.20
CA GLN A 530 -33.18 6.39 -17.88
C GLN A 530 -33.92 7.73 -17.95
N GLY A 531 -35.13 7.69 -18.51
CA GLY A 531 -36.18 8.70 -18.33
C GLY A 531 -37.26 8.19 -17.40
#